data_AF-A0A450UGJ0-F1
#
_entry.id   AF-A0A450UGJ0-F1
#
_cell.length_a   1.000
_cell.length_b   1.000
_cell.length_c   1.000
_cell.angle_alpha   90.00
_cell.angle_beta   90.00
_cell.angle_gamma   90.00
#
_symmetry.space_group_name_H-M   'P 1'
#
loop_
_entity.id
_entity.type
_entity.pdbx_description
1 polymer ?
#
loop_
_entity_poly.entity_id
_entity_poly.type
_entity_poly.pdbx_seq_one_letter_code
_entity_poly.pdbx_strand_id
1 'polypeptide(L)'
;MTLTKSELEKLQPLLLLLTAIFSGVLICGVALGSKLIGIAGVIASASALTYPVTFLITDTVAEIWGKDHARRLVINGFFVLVAGFVIIQIILLIPGSDVWKNEEGFNETFGLSLRLILAGTIAYLISQVHDVWAFHFWKKLTKGKHLWIRNNASTSVSQLIDTAIFVGLGFGGIVPFWDVFVGQFILKVSFALCDTPFVYILVAYIRKRYNVHAHLESPVDSSLKS
;
A
#
# COMPACT_ATOMS: atom_id res chain seq x y z
N MET A 1 11.71 -12.14 -15.19
CA MET A 1 11.63 -13.32 -14.29
C MET A 1 10.25 -13.91 -14.47
N THR A 2 10.14 -15.17 -14.91
CA THR A 2 8.85 -15.84 -15.08
C THR A 2 8.90 -17.13 -14.26
N LEU A 3 8.10 -17.19 -13.20
CA LEU A 3 7.95 -18.40 -12.39
C LEU A 3 7.34 -19.52 -13.24
N THR A 4 7.80 -20.75 -13.05
CA THR A 4 7.14 -21.91 -13.65
C THR A 4 5.76 -22.11 -13.03
N LYS A 5 4.86 -22.81 -13.75
CA LYS A 5 3.51 -23.11 -13.26
C LYS A 5 3.54 -23.85 -11.91
N SER A 6 4.46 -24.80 -11.73
CA SER A 6 4.61 -25.56 -10.48
C SER A 6 5.11 -24.68 -9.32
N GLU A 7 6.01 -23.72 -9.58
CA GLU A 7 6.44 -22.76 -8.55
C GLU A 7 5.30 -21.82 -8.14
N LEU A 8 4.50 -21.35 -9.11
CA LEU A 8 3.33 -20.52 -8.84
C LEU A 8 2.31 -21.25 -7.95
N GLU A 9 2.02 -22.52 -8.23
CA GLU A 9 1.10 -23.34 -7.42
C GLU A 9 1.61 -23.49 -5.98
N LYS A 10 2.91 -23.70 -5.77
CA LYS A 10 3.51 -23.79 -4.43
C LYS A 10 3.47 -22.46 -3.67
N LEU A 11 3.61 -21.35 -4.37
CA LEU A 11 3.62 -20.00 -3.80
C LEU A 11 2.21 -19.41 -3.60
N GLN A 12 1.19 -20.02 -4.22
CA GLN A 12 -0.18 -19.51 -4.20
C GLN A 12 -0.75 -19.30 -2.79
N PRO A 13 -0.61 -20.22 -1.82
CA PRO A 13 -1.13 -19.99 -0.46
C PRO A 13 -0.51 -18.76 0.22
N LEU A 14 0.78 -18.51 -0.03
CA LEU A 14 1.47 -17.34 0.50
C LEU A 14 0.98 -16.05 -0.15
N LEU A 15 0.80 -16.05 -1.48
CA LEU A 15 0.24 -14.89 -2.19
C LEU A 15 -1.16 -14.55 -1.67
N LEU A 16 -1.99 -15.57 -1.40
CA LEU A 16 -3.32 -15.39 -0.82
C LEU A 16 -3.24 -14.79 0.59
N LEU A 17 -2.34 -15.29 1.44
CA LEU A 17 -2.14 -14.74 2.78
C LEU A 17 -1.69 -13.27 2.73
N LEU A 18 -0.70 -12.96 1.89
CA LEU A 18 -0.22 -11.59 1.69
C LEU A 18 -1.34 -10.67 1.20
N THR A 19 -2.15 -11.13 0.25
CA THR A 19 -3.31 -10.39 -0.26
C THR A 19 -4.37 -10.14 0.82
N ALA A 20 -4.63 -11.12 1.69
CA ALA A 20 -5.57 -11.00 2.78
C ALA A 20 -5.09 -10.00 3.85
N ILE A 21 -3.82 -10.08 4.24
CA ILE A 21 -3.20 -9.13 5.18
C ILE A 21 -3.23 -7.72 4.58
N PHE A 22 -2.82 -7.56 3.33
CA PHE A 22 -2.85 -6.29 2.61
C PHE A 22 -4.26 -5.68 2.61
N SER A 23 -5.28 -6.47 2.28
CA SER A 23 -6.67 -6.01 2.27
C SER A 23 -7.18 -5.60 3.66
N GLY A 24 -6.87 -6.39 4.69
CA GLY A 24 -7.25 -6.07 6.07
C GLY A 24 -6.61 -4.77 6.57
N VAL A 25 -5.32 -4.60 6.30
CA VAL A 25 -4.57 -3.39 6.67
C VAL A 25 -5.10 -2.15 5.93
N LEU A 26 -5.51 -2.28 4.66
CA LEU A 26 -6.15 -1.20 3.91
C LEU A 26 -7.46 -0.75 4.56
N ILE A 27 -8.33 -1.69 4.93
CA ILE A 27 -9.59 -1.37 5.62
C ILE A 27 -9.35 -0.75 7.00
N CYS A 28 -8.36 -1.23 7.76
CA CYS A 28 -7.95 -0.58 8.99
C CYS A 28 -7.49 0.87 8.75
N GLY A 29 -6.75 1.11 7.66
CA GLY A 29 -6.32 2.46 7.29
C GLY A 29 -7.49 3.43 7.09
N VAL A 30 -8.60 2.97 6.52
CA VAL A 30 -9.83 3.76 6.38
C VAL A 30 -10.40 4.14 7.75
N ALA A 31 -10.57 3.17 8.65
CA ALA A 31 -11.16 3.40 9.97
C ALA A 31 -10.28 4.30 10.87
N LEU A 32 -8.96 4.26 10.69
CA LEU A 32 -8.00 5.04 11.47
C LEU A 32 -7.70 6.41 10.86
N GLY A 33 -8.12 6.67 9.62
CA GLY A 33 -7.70 7.83 8.84
C GLY A 33 -8.12 9.20 9.42
N SER A 34 -9.24 9.25 10.14
CA SER A 34 -9.75 10.48 10.75
C SER A 34 -9.00 10.90 12.03
N LYS A 35 -8.29 9.97 12.67
CA LYS A 35 -7.54 10.27 13.89
C LYS A 35 -6.18 10.86 13.55
N LEU A 36 -5.93 12.10 13.97
CA LEU A 36 -4.59 12.67 13.96
C LEU A 36 -3.81 12.25 15.20
N ILE A 37 -2.54 11.89 15.00
CA ILE A 37 -1.61 11.47 16.03
C ILE A 37 -0.39 12.40 16.04
N GLY A 38 0.14 12.64 17.24
CA GLY A 38 1.41 13.33 17.45
C GLY A 38 2.47 12.32 17.89
N ILE A 39 3.53 12.14 17.10
CA ILE A 39 4.68 11.28 17.44
C ILE A 39 5.94 12.10 17.29
N ALA A 40 6.79 12.18 18.32
CA ALA A 40 8.10 12.84 18.26
C ALA A 40 8.06 14.29 17.66
N GLY A 41 7.00 15.04 17.93
CA GLY A 41 6.83 16.42 17.44
C GLY A 41 6.25 16.55 16.03
N VAL A 42 5.97 15.45 15.33
CA VAL A 42 5.28 15.47 14.03
C VAL A 42 3.80 15.08 14.17
N ILE A 43 2.95 15.69 13.34
CA ILE A 43 1.53 15.37 13.24
C ILE A 43 1.28 14.56 11.98
N ALA A 44 0.55 13.45 12.09
CA ALA A 44 0.15 12.62 10.97
C ALA A 44 -1.21 11.99 11.21
N SER A 45 -1.88 11.50 10.15
CA SER A 45 -3.01 10.60 10.33
C SER A 45 -2.56 9.26 10.91
N ALA A 46 -3.35 8.65 11.79
CA ALA A 46 -3.07 7.33 12.35
C ALA A 46 -3.02 6.23 11.28
N SER A 47 -3.68 6.44 10.13
CA SER A 47 -3.56 5.55 8.97
C SER A 47 -2.14 5.54 8.38
N ALA A 48 -1.31 6.56 8.62
CA ALA A 48 0.08 6.56 8.18
C ALA A 48 0.89 5.38 8.76
N LEU A 49 0.44 4.80 9.88
CA LEU A 49 1.06 3.62 10.50
C LEU A 49 0.69 2.30 9.80
N THR A 50 -0.36 2.26 8.97
CA THR A 50 -0.79 1.04 8.27
C THR A 50 -0.11 0.87 6.92
N TYR A 51 0.27 1.98 6.28
CA TYR A 51 0.92 2.02 4.96
C TYR A 51 2.28 1.30 4.86
N PRO A 52 3.16 1.32 5.88
CA PRO A 52 4.41 0.56 5.87
C PRO A 52 4.21 -0.90 5.46
N VAL A 53 3.19 -1.53 6.06
CA VAL A 53 2.83 -2.92 5.78
C VAL A 53 2.31 -3.11 4.36
N THR A 54 1.54 -2.16 3.81
CA THR A 54 1.02 -2.29 2.44
C THR A 54 2.12 -2.22 1.40
N PHE A 55 3.07 -1.28 1.55
CA PHE A 55 4.24 -1.17 0.67
C PHE A 55 5.15 -2.39 0.78
N LEU A 56 5.46 -2.85 1.99
CA LEU A 56 6.24 -4.07 2.21
C LEU A 56 5.67 -5.27 1.45
N ILE A 57 4.34 -5.44 1.51
CA ILE A 57 3.66 -6.53 0.79
C ILE A 57 3.72 -6.30 -0.72
N THR A 58 3.39 -5.10 -1.21
CA THR A 58 3.43 -4.79 -2.65
C THR A 58 4.83 -5.00 -3.23
N ASP A 59 5.88 -4.55 -2.55
CA ASP A 59 7.28 -4.70 -2.95
C ASP A 59 7.72 -6.16 -2.96
N THR A 60 7.32 -6.93 -1.93
CA THR A 60 7.55 -8.38 -1.89
C THR A 60 6.86 -9.08 -3.06
N VAL A 61 5.61 -8.69 -3.35
CA VAL A 61 4.85 -9.28 -4.46
C VAL A 61 5.48 -8.92 -5.81
N ALA A 62 5.88 -7.66 -5.99
CA ALA A 62 6.60 -7.18 -7.17
C ALA A 62 7.94 -7.91 -7.36
N GLU A 63 8.64 -8.21 -6.27
CA GLU A 63 9.94 -8.87 -6.34
C GLU A 63 9.86 -10.36 -6.67
N ILE A 64 8.90 -11.09 -6.08
CA ILE A 64 8.77 -12.55 -6.20
C ILE A 64 7.87 -12.95 -7.38
N TRP A 65 6.68 -12.35 -7.49
CA TRP A 65 5.66 -12.70 -8.50
C TRP A 65 5.64 -11.73 -9.70
N GLY A 66 6.37 -10.62 -9.61
CA GLY A 66 6.54 -9.67 -10.71
C GLY A 66 5.45 -8.59 -10.80
N LYS A 67 5.64 -7.70 -11.77
CA LYS A 67 4.84 -6.48 -11.98
C LYS A 67 3.35 -6.75 -12.10
N ASP A 68 2.96 -7.78 -12.83
CA ASP A 68 1.54 -8.02 -13.13
C ASP A 68 0.76 -8.46 -11.90
N HIS A 69 1.36 -9.30 -11.04
CA HIS A 69 0.75 -9.70 -9.77
C HIS A 69 0.66 -8.53 -8.80
N ALA A 70 1.72 -7.71 -8.70
CA ALA A 70 1.70 -6.51 -7.86
C ALA A 70 0.65 -5.50 -8.34
N ARG A 71 0.54 -5.28 -9.65
CA ARG A 71 -0.50 -4.40 -10.23
C ARG A 71 -1.90 -4.93 -9.94
N ARG A 72 -2.14 -6.24 -10.08
CA ARG A 72 -3.42 -6.86 -9.75
C ARG A 72 -3.75 -6.74 -8.27
N LEU A 73 -2.78 -6.94 -7.38
CA LEU A 73 -2.93 -6.73 -5.94
C LEU A 73 -3.40 -5.29 -5.64
N VAL A 74 -2.73 -4.30 -6.23
CA VAL A 74 -3.08 -2.88 -6.04
C VAL A 74 -4.50 -2.57 -6.54
N ILE A 75 -4.86 -3.03 -7.74
CA ILE A 75 -6.19 -2.83 -8.33
C ILE A 75 -7.27 -3.53 -7.49
N ASN A 76 -7.02 -4.75 -7.02
CA ASN A 76 -7.95 -5.47 -6.14
C ASN A 76 -8.13 -4.72 -4.81
N GLY A 77 -7.04 -4.18 -4.24
CA GLY A 77 -7.11 -3.34 -3.05
C GLY A 77 -7.95 -2.07 -3.25
N PHE A 78 -7.92 -1.46 -4.43
CA PHE A 78 -8.81 -0.34 -4.75
C PHE A 78 -10.29 -0.76 -4.69
N PHE A 79 -10.66 -1.91 -5.27
CA PHE A 79 -12.03 -2.42 -5.17
C PHE A 79 -12.42 -2.79 -3.75
N VAL A 80 -11.49 -3.30 -2.93
CA VAL A 80 -11.71 -3.52 -1.49
C VAL A 80 -12.02 -2.21 -0.77
N LEU A 81 -11.26 -1.14 -1.03
CA LEU A 81 -11.52 0.18 -0.45
C LEU A 81 -12.89 0.74 -0.88
N VAL A 82 -13.24 0.62 -2.16
CA VAL A 82 -14.55 1.06 -2.68
C VAL A 82 -15.69 0.25 -2.04
N ALA A 83 -15.54 -1.06 -1.88
CA ALA A 83 -16.54 -1.89 -1.24
C ALA A 83 -16.71 -1.52 0.26
N GLY A 84 -15.60 -1.37 0.98
CA GLY A 84 -15.62 -0.94 2.39
C GLY A 84 -16.26 0.44 2.55
N PHE A 85 -15.94 1.37 1.64
CA PHE A 85 -16.56 2.69 1.58
C PHE A 85 -18.08 2.62 1.42
N VAL A 86 -18.57 1.88 0.43
CA VAL A 86 -20.02 1.73 0.18
C VAL A 86 -20.73 1.15 1.39
N ILE A 87 -20.14 0.13 2.02
CA ILE A 87 -20.71 -0.47 3.24
C ILE A 87 -20.80 0.56 4.36
N ILE A 88 -19.73 1.31 4.64
CA ILE A 88 -19.73 2.35 5.68
C ILE A 88 -20.82 3.40 5.40
N GLN A 89 -20.97 3.85 4.14
CA GLN A 89 -22.01 4.82 3.78
C GLN A 89 -23.43 4.27 3.99
N ILE A 90 -23.67 3.00 3.65
CA ILE A 90 -24.97 2.36 3.90
C ILE A 90 -25.26 2.34 5.41
N ILE A 91 -24.27 1.97 6.24
CA ILE A 91 -24.46 1.90 7.69
C ILE A 91 -24.75 3.27 8.30
N LEU A 92 -24.10 4.35 7.83
CA LEU A 92 -24.35 5.71 8.31
C LEU A 92 -25.76 6.23 8.01
N LEU A 93 -26.48 5.63 7.05
CA LEU A 93 -27.85 5.99 6.72
C LEU A 93 -28.89 5.23 7.57
N ILE A 94 -28.46 4.17 8.27
CA ILE A 94 -29.34 3.35 9.10
C ILE A 94 -29.33 3.92 10.51
N PRO A 95 -30.48 4.35 11.06
CA PRO A 95 -30.52 4.89 12.41
C PRO A 95 -30.14 3.81 13.44
N GLY A 96 -29.40 4.21 14.47
CA GLY A 96 -29.13 3.37 15.63
C GLY A 96 -30.41 2.88 16.32
N SER A 97 -30.37 1.65 16.83
CA SER A 97 -31.45 1.05 17.61
C SER A 97 -31.59 1.68 19.01
N ASP A 98 -32.67 1.38 19.74
CA ASP A 98 -32.93 1.89 21.09
C ASP A 98 -31.83 1.55 22.13
N VAL A 99 -31.02 0.52 21.88
CA VAL A 99 -29.89 0.13 22.75
C VAL A 99 -28.57 0.78 22.34
N TRP A 100 -28.50 1.40 21.17
CA TRP A 100 -27.32 2.10 20.67
C TRP A 100 -27.29 3.54 21.19
N LYS A 101 -26.20 3.90 21.88
CA LYS A 101 -26.11 5.19 22.59
C LYS A 101 -25.09 6.17 22.01
N ASN A 102 -24.27 5.74 21.04
CA ASN A 102 -23.13 6.51 20.54
C ASN A 102 -23.25 6.83 19.04
N GLU A 103 -24.43 7.31 18.64
CA GLU A 103 -24.72 7.68 17.26
C GLU A 103 -23.85 8.85 16.79
N GLU A 104 -23.73 9.88 17.63
CA GLU A 104 -22.94 11.07 17.34
C GLU A 104 -21.46 10.73 17.11
N GLY A 105 -20.81 10.02 18.04
CA GLY A 105 -19.40 9.66 17.89
C GLY A 105 -19.12 8.73 16.70
N PHE A 106 -20.07 7.86 16.34
CA PHE A 106 -19.96 7.03 15.15
C PHE A 106 -20.03 7.88 13.87
N ASN A 107 -21.00 8.79 13.80
CA ASN A 107 -21.17 9.72 12.69
C ASN A 107 -20.02 10.74 12.59
N GLU A 108 -19.41 11.16 13.70
CA GLU A 108 -18.20 11.99 13.65
C GLU A 108 -17.00 11.22 13.07
N THR A 109 -16.82 9.96 13.51
CA THR A 109 -15.68 9.13 13.10
C THR A 109 -15.77 8.72 11.62
N PHE A 110 -16.95 8.31 11.17
CA PHE A 110 -17.20 7.76 9.84
C PHE A 110 -17.97 8.72 8.89
N GLY A 111 -18.50 9.84 9.36
CA GLY A 111 -19.17 10.86 8.51
C GLY A 111 -18.18 11.80 7.84
N LEU A 112 -17.21 12.36 8.59
CA LEU A 112 -16.04 13.05 8.03
C LEU A 112 -15.19 12.14 7.14
N SER A 113 -15.33 10.81 7.32
CA SER A 113 -14.57 9.84 6.54
C SER A 113 -14.95 9.81 5.07
N LEU A 114 -16.10 10.34 4.62
CA LEU A 114 -16.40 10.38 3.17
C LEU A 114 -15.28 11.09 2.40
N ARG A 115 -14.91 12.29 2.87
CA ARG A 115 -13.83 13.10 2.28
C ARG A 115 -12.48 12.38 2.37
N LEU A 116 -12.16 11.84 3.55
CA LEU A 116 -10.89 11.15 3.80
C LEU A 116 -10.76 9.83 3.05
N ILE A 117 -11.85 9.07 2.90
CA ILE A 117 -11.90 7.81 2.17
C ILE A 117 -11.74 8.07 0.68
N LEU A 118 -12.43 9.08 0.13
CA LEU A 118 -12.24 9.47 -1.28
C LEU A 118 -10.81 9.93 -1.52
N ALA A 119 -10.29 10.83 -0.68
CA ALA A 119 -8.91 11.28 -0.74
C ALA A 119 -7.91 10.10 -0.65
N GLY A 120 -8.12 9.21 0.32
CA GLY A 120 -7.28 8.04 0.57
C GLY A 120 -7.33 7.02 -0.56
N THR A 121 -8.51 6.78 -1.15
CA THR A 121 -8.69 5.86 -2.27
C THR A 121 -7.98 6.38 -3.52
N ILE A 122 -8.11 7.68 -3.82
CA ILE A 122 -7.44 8.32 -4.96
C ILE A 122 -5.92 8.32 -4.73
N ALA A 123 -5.47 8.74 -3.54
CA ALA A 123 -4.07 8.78 -3.15
C ALA A 123 -3.43 7.38 -3.24
N TYR A 124 -4.09 6.37 -2.67
CA TYR A 124 -3.69 4.97 -2.73
C TYR A 124 -3.54 4.50 -4.18
N LEU A 125 -4.55 4.68 -5.02
CA LEU A 125 -4.53 4.13 -6.37
C LEU A 125 -3.39 4.73 -7.19
N ILE A 126 -3.25 6.06 -7.16
CA ILE A 126 -2.22 6.76 -7.93
C ILE A 126 -0.82 6.41 -7.40
N SER A 127 -0.62 6.46 -6.08
CA SER A 127 0.68 6.22 -5.47
C SER A 127 1.14 4.77 -5.61
N GLN A 128 0.27 3.79 -5.42
CA GLN A 128 0.62 2.38 -5.51
C GLN A 128 0.85 1.92 -6.95
N VAL A 129 0.08 2.46 -7.91
CA VAL A 129 0.36 2.22 -9.34
C VAL A 129 1.71 2.82 -9.73
N HIS A 130 2.01 4.04 -9.26
CA HIS A 130 3.32 4.65 -9.43
C HIS A 130 4.43 3.79 -8.80
N ASP A 131 4.22 3.29 -7.58
CA ASP A 131 5.19 2.47 -6.85
C ASP A 131 5.59 1.21 -7.62
N VAL A 132 4.60 0.42 -8.05
CA VAL A 132 4.83 -0.80 -8.85
C VAL A 132 5.60 -0.48 -10.14
N TRP A 133 5.30 0.64 -10.79
CA TRP A 133 6.02 1.09 -11.97
C TRP A 133 7.46 1.50 -11.64
N ALA A 134 7.66 2.34 -10.62
CA ALA A 134 8.95 2.87 -10.20
C ALA A 134 9.89 1.76 -9.70
N PHE A 135 9.37 0.79 -8.93
CA PHE A 135 10.11 -0.36 -8.46
C PHE A 135 10.73 -1.14 -9.62
N HIS A 136 9.94 -1.39 -10.67
CA HIS A 136 10.41 -2.10 -11.86
C HIS A 136 11.35 -1.25 -12.73
N PHE A 137 11.12 0.07 -12.81
CA PHE A 137 12.03 1.00 -13.45
C PHE A 137 13.43 0.94 -12.81
N TRP A 138 13.51 1.07 -11.47
CA TRP A 138 14.76 0.97 -10.73
C TRP A 138 15.38 -0.43 -10.84
N LYS A 139 14.59 -1.50 -10.82
CA LYS A 139 15.06 -2.87 -11.04
C LYS A 139 15.73 -3.04 -12.40
N LYS A 140 15.16 -2.48 -13.46
CA LYS A 140 15.75 -2.50 -14.81
C LYS A 140 17.05 -1.69 -14.86
N LEU A 141 17.05 -0.48 -14.29
CA LEU A 141 18.20 0.42 -14.28
C LEU A 141 19.40 -0.19 -13.52
N THR A 142 19.12 -0.84 -12.39
CA THR A 142 20.13 -1.50 -11.54
C THR A 142 20.50 -2.91 -11.99
N LYS A 143 19.96 -3.39 -13.13
CA LYS A 143 20.16 -4.76 -13.63
C LYS A 143 19.83 -5.82 -12.56
N GLY A 144 18.79 -5.57 -11.78
CA GLY A 144 18.35 -6.45 -10.69
C GLY A 144 19.13 -6.32 -9.37
N LYS A 145 20.24 -5.58 -9.34
CA LYS A 145 21.05 -5.36 -8.14
C LYS A 145 20.40 -4.35 -7.19
N HIS A 146 20.83 -4.32 -5.93
CA HIS A 146 20.42 -3.33 -4.92
C HIS A 146 18.91 -3.21 -4.71
N LEU A 147 18.29 -4.27 -4.15
CA LEU A 147 16.87 -4.27 -3.77
C LEU A 147 16.49 -3.06 -2.89
N TRP A 148 17.38 -2.62 -1.99
CA TRP A 148 17.15 -1.45 -1.14
C TRP A 148 16.91 -0.14 -1.92
N ILE A 149 17.60 0.06 -3.06
CA ILE A 149 17.45 1.29 -3.86
C ILE A 149 16.05 1.32 -4.43
N ARG A 150 15.64 0.24 -5.11
CA ARG A 150 14.33 0.22 -5.76
C ARG A 150 13.19 0.29 -4.76
N ASN A 151 13.33 -0.36 -3.59
CA ASN A 151 12.36 -0.30 -2.50
C ASN A 151 12.21 1.15 -2.00
N ASN A 152 13.28 1.74 -1.47
CA ASN A 152 13.17 3.06 -0.84
C ASN A 152 12.91 4.19 -1.84
N ALA A 153 13.48 4.13 -3.04
CA ALA A 153 13.29 5.17 -4.04
C ALA A 153 11.87 5.12 -4.63
N SER A 154 11.30 3.94 -4.90
CA SER A 154 9.91 3.85 -5.34
C SER A 154 8.97 4.28 -4.21
N THR A 155 9.14 3.73 -3.00
CA THR A 155 8.25 4.03 -1.88
C THR A 155 8.29 5.52 -1.52
N SER A 156 9.46 6.16 -1.45
CA SER A 156 9.56 7.57 -1.03
C SER A 156 8.84 8.51 -2.00
N VAL A 157 9.00 8.31 -3.31
CA VAL A 157 8.30 9.14 -4.32
C VAL A 157 6.81 8.85 -4.31
N SER A 158 6.41 7.58 -4.18
CA SER A 158 5.01 7.18 -4.08
C SER A 158 4.34 7.76 -2.84
N GLN A 159 5.02 7.76 -1.68
CA GLN A 159 4.53 8.35 -0.44
C GLN A 159 4.42 9.87 -0.51
N LEU A 160 5.27 10.54 -1.28
CA LEU A 160 5.14 11.97 -1.54
C LEU A 160 3.85 12.27 -2.33
N ILE A 161 3.62 11.51 -3.41
CA ILE A 161 2.40 11.61 -4.22
C ILE A 161 1.17 11.32 -3.37
N ASP A 162 1.20 10.23 -2.60
CA ASP A 162 0.11 9.84 -1.71
C ASP A 162 -0.19 10.95 -0.69
N THR A 163 0.83 11.46 -0.01
CA THR A 163 0.67 12.47 1.04
C THR A 163 0.16 13.80 0.47
N ALA A 164 0.61 14.20 -0.73
CA ALA A 164 0.13 15.41 -1.39
C ALA A 164 -1.37 15.31 -1.71
N ILE A 165 -1.80 14.18 -2.27
CA ILE A 165 -3.20 13.94 -2.62
C ILE A 165 -4.04 13.80 -1.36
N PHE A 166 -3.62 12.97 -0.40
CA PHE A 166 -4.39 12.67 0.80
C PHE A 166 -4.53 13.89 1.72
N VAL A 167 -3.45 14.59 2.02
CA VAL A 167 -3.52 15.78 2.89
C VAL A 167 -4.23 16.92 2.17
N GLY A 168 -3.98 17.10 0.87
CA GLY A 168 -4.64 18.13 0.06
C GLY A 168 -6.15 17.92 -0.05
N LEU A 169 -6.56 16.75 -0.55
CA LEU A 169 -7.99 16.45 -0.74
C LEU A 169 -8.69 16.13 0.59
N GLY A 170 -8.02 15.43 1.50
CA GLY A 170 -8.61 14.96 2.76
C GLY A 170 -8.69 16.04 3.84
N PHE A 171 -7.61 16.78 4.05
CA PHE A 171 -7.49 17.76 5.15
C PHE A 171 -7.39 19.22 4.68
N GLY A 172 -7.39 19.50 3.38
CA GLY A 172 -7.31 20.86 2.84
C GLY A 172 -8.36 21.80 3.44
N GLY A 173 -7.90 22.89 4.05
CA GLY A 173 -8.76 23.89 4.70
C GLY A 173 -9.31 23.48 6.09
N ILE A 174 -8.94 22.32 6.63
CA ILE A 174 -9.37 21.84 7.96
C ILE A 174 -8.23 21.92 8.97
N VAL A 175 -7.00 21.60 8.54
CA VAL A 175 -5.83 21.50 9.43
C VAL A 175 -4.68 22.38 8.92
N PRO A 176 -3.68 22.69 9.75
CA PRO A 176 -2.43 23.29 9.29
C PRO A 176 -1.74 22.38 8.26
N PHE A 177 -1.92 22.71 6.98
CA PHE A 177 -1.56 21.83 5.87
C PHE A 177 -0.09 21.39 5.93
N TRP A 178 0.83 22.34 6.13
CA TRP A 178 2.26 22.05 6.11
C TRP A 178 2.72 21.19 7.29
N ASP A 179 2.19 21.41 8.48
CA ASP A 179 2.55 20.62 9.67
C ASP A 179 2.15 19.16 9.49
N VAL A 180 0.93 18.92 8.99
CA VAL A 180 0.41 17.58 8.74
C VAL A 180 1.08 16.95 7.50
N PHE A 181 1.29 17.69 6.42
CA PHE A 181 1.94 17.19 5.21
C PHE A 181 3.37 16.76 5.48
N VAL A 182 4.18 17.63 6.09
CA VAL A 182 5.59 17.34 6.39
C VAL A 182 5.69 16.24 7.44
N GLY A 183 4.90 16.32 8.51
CA GLY A 183 4.89 15.31 9.56
C GLY A 183 4.51 13.92 9.06
N GLN A 184 3.45 13.84 8.25
CA GLN A 184 3.00 12.59 7.65
C GLN A 184 4.02 12.03 6.65
N PHE A 185 4.64 12.87 5.82
CA PHE A 185 5.66 12.43 4.86
C PHE A 185 6.91 11.89 5.56
N ILE A 186 7.43 12.62 6.55
CA ILE A 186 8.60 12.19 7.34
C ILE A 186 8.32 10.86 8.03
N LEU A 187 7.16 10.72 8.66
CA LEU A 187 6.78 9.49 9.34
C LEU A 187 6.74 8.30 8.38
N LYS A 188 6.10 8.47 7.22
CA LYS A 188 5.98 7.43 6.19
C LYS A 188 7.32 7.01 5.59
N VAL A 189 8.19 7.97 5.26
CA VAL A 189 9.53 7.67 4.73
C VAL A 189 10.40 7.00 5.79
N SER A 190 10.29 7.42 7.06
CA SER A 190 11.02 6.79 8.17
C SER A 190 10.65 5.32 8.31
N PHE A 191 9.36 5.00 8.22
CA PHE A 191 8.92 3.59 8.23
C PHE A 191 9.38 2.83 6.99
N ALA A 192 9.31 3.40 5.79
CA ALA A 192 9.80 2.73 4.58
C ALA A 192 11.29 2.33 4.67
N LEU A 193 12.12 3.19 5.27
CA LEU A 193 13.53 2.88 5.56
C LEU A 193 13.64 1.72 6.54
N CYS A 194 12.85 1.74 7.63
CA CYS A 194 12.80 0.67 8.63
C CYS A 194 12.25 -0.66 8.09
N ASP A 195 11.40 -0.64 7.07
CA ASP A 195 10.79 -1.82 6.46
C ASP A 195 11.74 -2.58 5.53
N THR A 196 12.78 -1.90 5.03
CA THR A 196 13.71 -2.47 4.04
C THR A 196 14.37 -3.77 4.52
N PRO A 197 14.90 -3.89 5.75
CA PRO A 197 15.40 -5.16 6.28
C PRO A 197 14.36 -6.29 6.25
N PHE A 198 13.09 -5.97 6.53
CA PHE A 198 12.01 -6.97 6.55
C PHE A 198 11.69 -7.48 5.15
N VAL A 199 11.71 -6.61 4.13
CA VAL A 199 11.57 -7.01 2.72
C VAL A 199 12.68 -7.99 2.35
N TYR A 200 13.93 -7.71 2.72
CA TYR A 200 15.05 -8.62 2.48
C TYR A 200 14.88 -9.98 3.16
N ILE A 201 14.46 -9.98 4.43
CA ILE A 201 14.22 -11.21 5.21
C ILE A 201 13.12 -12.03 4.55
N LEU A 202 11.99 -11.41 4.21
CA LEU A 202 10.85 -12.08 3.62
C LEU A 202 11.18 -12.66 2.24
N VAL A 203 11.83 -11.89 1.37
CA VAL A 203 12.28 -12.34 0.05
C VAL A 203 13.29 -13.49 0.17
N ALA A 204 14.26 -13.39 1.07
CA ALA A 204 15.26 -14.44 1.30
C ALA A 204 14.61 -15.73 1.84
N TYR A 205 13.68 -15.60 2.79
CA TYR A 205 12.93 -16.71 3.34
C TYR A 205 12.12 -17.44 2.25
N ILE A 206 11.37 -16.70 1.42
CA ILE A 206 10.57 -17.27 0.34
C ILE A 206 11.47 -18.00 -0.66
N ARG A 207 12.56 -17.37 -1.10
CA ARG A 207 13.50 -17.98 -2.06
C ARG A 207 14.10 -19.28 -1.50
N LYS A 208 14.51 -19.28 -0.23
CA LYS A 208 15.09 -20.47 0.43
C LYS A 208 14.07 -21.58 0.61
N ARG A 209 12.85 -21.25 1.06
CA ARG A 209 11.81 -22.24 1.38
C ARG A 209 11.20 -22.91 0.15
N TYR A 210 11.14 -22.20 -0.96
CA TYR A 210 10.50 -22.65 -2.20
C TYR A 210 11.50 -22.93 -3.34
N ASN A 211 12.80 -22.82 -3.07
CA ASN A 211 13.91 -23.05 -4.00
C ASN A 211 13.79 -22.27 -5.33
N VAL A 212 13.30 -21.04 -5.24
CA VAL A 212 13.11 -20.17 -6.40
C VAL A 212 14.43 -19.44 -6.66
N HIS A 213 15.14 -19.80 -7.74
CA HIS A 213 16.40 -19.17 -8.12
C HIS A 213 16.20 -18.17 -9.26
N ALA A 214 16.86 -17.02 -9.16
CA ALA A 214 16.79 -15.96 -10.17
C ALA A 214 17.30 -16.46 -11.52
N HIS A 215 16.40 -16.80 -12.43
CA HIS A 215 16.73 -16.78 -13.86
C HIS A 215 16.72 -15.32 -14.28
N LEU A 216 17.92 -14.75 -14.42
CA LEU A 216 18.12 -13.53 -15.19
C LEU A 216 17.39 -13.74 -16.52
N GLU A 217 16.54 -12.79 -16.92
CA GLU A 217 15.97 -12.80 -18.25
C GLU A 217 17.11 -13.01 -19.25
N SER A 218 17.08 -14.13 -19.98
CA SER A 218 17.75 -14.14 -21.27
C SER A 218 17.14 -12.99 -22.08
N PRO A 219 17.96 -12.21 -22.80
CA PRO A 219 17.41 -11.23 -23.73
C PRO A 219 16.45 -11.98 -24.64
N VAL A 220 15.22 -11.48 -24.69
CA VAL A 220 14.11 -11.96 -25.53
C VAL A 220 14.66 -12.48 -26.84
N ASP A 221 14.47 -13.79 -27.06
CA ASP A 221 14.76 -14.46 -28.31
C ASP A 221 13.99 -13.73 -29.43
N SER A 222 14.72 -12.99 -30.26
CA SER A 222 14.21 -12.22 -31.39
C SER A 222 13.84 -13.11 -32.58
N SER A 223 13.62 -14.42 -32.38
CA SER A 223 13.38 -15.40 -33.44
C SER A 223 11.90 -15.68 -33.75
N LEU A 224 10.94 -15.03 -33.09
CA LEU A 224 9.50 -15.18 -33.42
C LEU A 224 8.91 -13.99 -34.18
N LYS A 225 9.72 -13.35 -35.02
CA LYS A 225 9.23 -12.56 -36.17
C LYS A 225 9.78 -13.15 -37.46
N SER A 226 9.14 -14.21 -37.93
CA SER A 226 9.16 -14.65 -39.33
C SER A 226 7.79 -15.19 -39.69
#